data_AF-A0A7C3LCH8-F1
#
_entry.id   AF-A0A7C3LCH8-F1
#
_cell.length_a   1.000
_cell.length_b   1.000
_cell.length_c   1.000
_cell.angle_alpha   90.00
_cell.angle_beta   90.00
_cell.angle_gamma   90.00
#
_symmetry.space_group_name_H-M   'P 1'
#
loop_
_entity.id
_entity.type
_entity.pdbx_description
1 polymer ?
#
loop_
_entity_poly.entity_id
_entity_poly.type
_entity_poly.pdbx_seq_one_letter_code
_entity_poly.pdbx_strand_id
1 'polypeptide(L)'
;MKAVRQVMTCQRLRRETGWSLLVLEHAPVALGLLGTHLGARDRRLPGSILLERLRHDIELLRGHRLELPQTAENYLAAWLRAGYLVRSFPPGASEETYELSIAAGHALRLVESLETPRAVATESVSVAAFVG
;
A
#
# COMPACT_ATOMS: atom_id res chain seq x y z
N MET A 1 5.48 2.00 -33.22
CA MET A 1 6.57 1.64 -32.26
C MET A 1 6.33 2.11 -30.81
N LYS A 2 5.82 3.34 -30.56
CA LYS A 2 5.54 3.85 -29.19
C LYS A 2 4.66 2.92 -28.33
N ALA A 3 3.57 2.39 -28.91
CA ALA A 3 2.66 1.49 -28.22
C ALA A 3 3.35 0.19 -27.76
N VAL A 4 4.16 -0.42 -28.63
CA VAL A 4 4.92 -1.64 -28.29
C VAL A 4 5.86 -1.40 -27.12
N ARG A 5 6.62 -0.29 -27.13
CA ARG A 5 7.49 0.09 -26.00
C ARG A 5 6.68 0.25 -24.72
N GLN A 6 5.54 0.92 -24.79
CA GLN A 6 4.70 1.14 -23.61
C GLN A 6 4.17 -0.17 -23.04
N VAL A 7 3.71 -1.10 -23.90
CA VAL A 7 3.25 -2.43 -23.48
C VAL A 7 4.39 -3.20 -22.79
N MET A 8 5.60 -3.18 -23.34
CA MET A 8 6.76 -3.84 -22.72
C MET A 8 7.12 -3.22 -21.36
N THR A 9 7.03 -1.89 -21.24
CA THR A 9 7.19 -1.22 -19.94
C THR A 9 6.15 -1.70 -18.93
N CYS A 10 4.87 -1.77 -19.30
CA CYS A 10 3.82 -2.27 -18.41
C CYS A 10 4.02 -3.74 -18.03
N GLN A 11 4.47 -4.58 -18.96
CA GLN A 11 4.80 -5.98 -18.67
C GLN A 11 5.93 -6.12 -17.65
N ARG A 12 6.95 -5.26 -17.73
CA ARG A 12 8.01 -5.20 -16.71
C ARG A 12 7.46 -4.72 -15.37
N LEU A 13 6.72 -3.61 -15.36
CA LEU A 13 6.13 -3.03 -14.14
C LEU A 13 5.17 -3.97 -13.42
N ARG A 14 4.48 -4.86 -14.15
CA ARG A 14 3.62 -5.90 -13.56
C ARG A 14 4.38 -6.86 -12.64
N ARG A 15 5.71 -7.00 -12.82
CA ARG A 15 6.57 -7.84 -11.98
C ARG A 15 7.14 -7.09 -10.78
N GLU A 16 6.93 -5.79 -10.68
CA GLU A 16 7.41 -4.96 -9.58
C GLU A 16 6.48 -5.06 -8.37
N THR A 17 7.05 -4.90 -7.17
CA THR A 17 6.37 -5.01 -5.87
C THR A 17 5.07 -4.20 -5.76
N GLY A 18 5.05 -2.97 -6.30
CA GLY A 18 3.85 -2.13 -6.24
C GLY A 18 2.67 -2.74 -7.00
N TRP A 19 2.92 -3.38 -8.13
CA TRP A 19 1.86 -4.07 -8.89
C TRP A 19 1.48 -5.39 -8.23
N SER A 20 2.45 -6.16 -7.73
CA SER A 20 2.18 -7.44 -7.08
C SER A 20 1.29 -7.29 -5.84
N LEU A 21 1.43 -6.19 -5.09
CA LEU A 21 0.56 -5.89 -3.94
C LEU A 21 -0.90 -5.69 -4.37
N LEU A 22 -1.13 -4.99 -5.48
CA LEU A 22 -2.48 -4.67 -5.99
C LEU A 22 -3.22 -5.89 -6.56
N VAL A 23 -2.49 -6.92 -7.00
CA VAL A 23 -3.07 -8.13 -7.60
C VAL A 23 -3.03 -9.34 -6.67
N LEU A 24 -2.62 -9.15 -5.41
CA LEU A 24 -2.66 -10.21 -4.40
C LEU A 24 -4.11 -10.68 -4.22
N GLU A 25 -4.32 -11.99 -4.09
CA GLU A 25 -5.66 -12.57 -3.89
C GLU A 25 -6.40 -11.94 -2.69
N HIS A 26 -5.66 -11.64 -1.63
CA HIS A 26 -6.15 -10.94 -0.44
C HIS A 26 -5.57 -9.52 -0.32
N ALA A 27 -5.41 -8.81 -1.46
CA ALA A 27 -4.92 -7.44 -1.49
C ALA A 27 -5.63 -6.50 -0.50
N PRO A 28 -6.97 -6.53 -0.31
CA PRO A 28 -7.63 -5.64 0.64
C PRO A 28 -7.14 -5.80 2.08
N VAL A 29 -6.80 -7.02 2.50
CA VAL A 29 -6.28 -7.29 3.85
C VAL A 29 -4.89 -6.70 4.01
N ALA A 30 -4.00 -6.95 3.04
CA ALA A 30 -2.64 -6.42 3.08
C ALA A 30 -2.64 -4.89 3.00
N LEU A 31 -3.40 -4.30 2.06
CA LEU A 31 -3.51 -2.86 1.89
C LEU A 31 -4.12 -2.18 3.12
N GLY A 32 -5.20 -2.74 3.67
CA GLY A 32 -5.88 -2.19 4.86
C GLY A 32 -4.98 -2.24 6.10
N LEU A 33 -4.43 -3.41 6.44
CA LEU A 33 -3.58 -3.55 7.62
C LEU A 33 -2.28 -2.74 7.53
N LEU A 34 -1.60 -2.78 6.37
CA LEU A 34 -0.38 -1.99 6.18
C LEU A 34 -0.67 -0.49 6.14
N GLY A 35 -1.77 -0.08 5.51
CA GLY A 35 -2.19 1.32 5.47
C GLY A 35 -2.53 1.88 6.84
N THR A 36 -3.31 1.15 7.64
CA THR A 36 -3.69 1.57 9.00
C THR A 36 -2.47 1.82 9.89
N HIS A 37 -1.43 0.99 9.80
CA HIS A 37 -0.29 1.08 10.71
C HIS A 37 0.91 1.87 10.18
N LEU A 38 1.12 1.86 8.87
CA LEU A 38 2.33 2.38 8.22
C LEU A 38 2.03 3.34 7.05
N GLY A 39 0.78 3.66 6.77
CA GLY A 39 0.38 4.50 5.61
C GLY A 39 0.79 5.98 5.74
N ALA A 40 0.96 6.49 6.96
CA ALA A 40 1.48 7.83 7.17
C ALA A 40 2.91 7.98 6.63
N ARG A 41 3.22 9.15 6.04
CA ARG A 41 4.54 9.42 5.47
C ARG A 41 5.64 9.26 6.53
N ASP A 42 6.73 8.59 6.17
CA ASP A 42 7.91 8.32 7.02
C ASP A 42 7.57 7.56 8.32
N ARG A 43 6.41 6.89 8.36
CA ARG A 43 5.98 6.07 9.48
C ARG A 43 6.79 4.78 9.53
N ARG A 44 7.46 4.59 10.67
CA ARG A 44 8.12 3.36 11.05
C ARG A 44 7.61 2.89 12.41
N LEU A 45 7.51 1.58 12.61
CA LEU A 45 7.10 0.99 13.88
C LEU A 45 8.11 -0.06 14.36
N PRO A 46 8.39 -0.13 15.66
CA PRO A 46 9.09 -1.26 16.24
C PRO A 46 8.33 -2.58 15.99
N GLY A 47 9.07 -3.68 15.80
CA GLY A 47 8.52 -4.98 15.45
C GLY A 47 7.48 -5.49 16.46
N SER A 48 7.76 -5.36 17.75
CA SER A 48 6.83 -5.73 18.82
C SER A 48 5.50 -4.98 18.71
N ILE A 49 5.54 -3.66 18.49
CA ILE A 49 4.36 -2.80 18.38
C ILE A 49 3.55 -3.14 17.14
N LEU A 50 4.21 -3.36 15.99
CA LEU A 50 3.52 -3.71 14.76
C LEU A 50 2.83 -5.09 14.89
N LEU A 51 3.54 -6.10 15.40
CA LEU A 51 2.98 -7.44 15.57
C LEU A 51 1.79 -7.44 16.53
N GLU A 52 1.88 -6.71 17.64
CA GLU A 52 0.78 -6.62 18.60
C GLU A 52 -0.49 -6.06 17.95
N ARG A 53 -0.36 -4.97 17.20
CA ARG A 53 -1.48 -4.35 16.47
C ARG A 53 -2.03 -5.28 15.40
N LEU A 54 -1.16 -5.96 14.65
CA LEU A 54 -1.58 -6.91 13.63
C LEU A 54 -2.34 -8.10 14.24
N ARG A 55 -1.88 -8.64 15.38
CA ARG A 55 -2.60 -9.72 16.08
C ARG A 55 -4.01 -9.29 16.46
N HIS A 56 -4.15 -8.09 17.02
CA HIS A 56 -5.45 -7.52 17.37
C HIS A 56 -6.38 -7.40 16.16
N ASP A 57 -5.91 -6.73 15.09
CA ASP A 57 -6.74 -6.49 13.91
C ASP A 57 -7.10 -7.77 13.16
N ILE A 58 -6.17 -8.73 13.06
CA ILE A 58 -6.45 -10.03 12.44
C ILE A 58 -7.56 -10.75 13.19
N GLU A 59 -7.56 -10.71 14.53
CA GLU A 59 -8.61 -11.34 15.32
C GLU A 59 -9.97 -10.64 15.15
N LEU A 60 -9.98 -9.30 15.09
CA LEU A 60 -11.19 -8.55 14.75
C LEU A 60 -11.74 -8.94 13.37
N LEU A 61 -10.87 -9.01 12.36
CA LEU A 61 -11.26 -9.37 10.99
C LEU A 61 -11.80 -10.81 10.90
N ARG A 62 -11.21 -11.75 11.66
CA ARG A 62 -11.77 -13.11 11.79
C ARG A 62 -13.16 -13.11 12.41
N GLY A 63 -13.38 -12.26 13.42
CA GLY A 63 -14.72 -12.02 14.00
C GLY A 63 -15.75 -11.53 12.97
N HIS A 64 -15.30 -10.84 11.92
CA HIS A 64 -16.11 -10.42 10.76
C HIS A 64 -16.23 -11.49 9.65
N ARG A 65 -15.87 -12.74 9.93
CA ARG A 65 -15.89 -13.89 9.00
C ARG A 65 -14.92 -13.76 7.82
N LEU A 66 -13.85 -12.99 7.95
CA LEU A 66 -12.75 -13.06 6.99
C LEU A 66 -11.88 -14.29 7.30
N GLU A 67 -11.61 -15.09 6.27
CA GLU A 67 -10.72 -16.25 6.35
C GLU A 67 -9.26 -15.77 6.37
N LEU A 68 -8.68 -15.69 7.57
CA LEU A 68 -7.28 -15.30 7.79
C LEU A 68 -6.51 -16.44 8.49
N PRO A 69 -6.11 -17.48 7.75
CA PRO A 69 -5.58 -18.73 8.33
C PRO A 69 -4.18 -18.57 8.94
N GLN A 70 -3.44 -17.52 8.56
CA GLN A 70 -2.09 -17.29 9.05
C GLN A 70 -2.06 -16.44 10.32
N THR A 71 -0.99 -16.57 11.10
CA THR A 71 -0.70 -15.69 12.24
C THR A 71 -0.16 -14.34 11.77
N ALA A 72 -0.16 -13.33 12.66
CA ALA A 72 0.40 -12.01 12.37
C ALA A 72 1.89 -12.09 11.94
N GLU A 73 2.67 -12.97 12.57
CA GLU A 73 4.08 -13.21 12.26
C GLU A 73 4.25 -13.78 10.86
N ASN A 74 3.39 -14.73 10.48
CA ASN A 74 3.44 -15.35 9.16
C ASN A 74 3.05 -14.35 8.06
N TYR A 75 2.04 -13.51 8.30
CA TYR A 75 1.69 -12.42 7.39
C TYR A 75 2.81 -11.38 7.29
N LEU A 76 3.36 -10.92 8.41
CA LEU A 76 4.48 -9.98 8.43
C LEU A 76 5.68 -10.52 7.65
N ALA A 77 6.04 -11.77 7.89
CA ALA A 77 7.13 -12.44 7.19
C ALA A 77 6.83 -12.61 5.69
N ALA A 78 5.59 -12.91 5.31
CA ALA A 78 5.17 -13.00 3.92
C ALA A 78 5.27 -11.64 3.21
N TRP A 79 4.81 -10.56 3.85
CA TRP A 79 4.90 -9.20 3.30
C TRP A 79 6.33 -8.71 3.20
N LEU A 80 7.19 -9.07 4.16
CA LEU A 80 8.62 -8.79 4.10
C LEU A 80 9.29 -9.53 2.92
N ARG A 81 9.01 -10.84 2.76
CA ARG A 81 9.51 -11.62 1.61
C ARG A 81 9.02 -11.11 0.26
N ALA A 82 7.79 -10.59 0.21
CA ALA A 82 7.22 -9.99 -0.99
C ALA A 82 7.76 -8.57 -1.30
N GLY A 83 8.57 -7.99 -0.40
CA GLY A 83 9.16 -6.66 -0.56
C GLY A 83 8.19 -5.51 -0.24
N TYR A 84 7.03 -5.77 0.36
CA TYR A 84 6.09 -4.73 0.77
C TYR A 84 6.59 -3.91 1.95
N LEU A 85 7.42 -4.54 2.78
CA LEU A 85 8.03 -3.95 3.96
C LEU A 85 9.54 -3.84 3.79
N VAL A 86 10.10 -2.80 4.40
CA VAL A 86 11.53 -2.66 4.65
C VAL A 86 11.75 -2.81 6.15
N ARG A 87 12.80 -3.56 6.49
CA ARG A 87 13.22 -3.80 7.86
C ARG A 87 14.57 -3.14 8.09
N SER A 88 14.67 -2.38 9.16
CA SER A 88 15.90 -1.70 9.56
C SER A 88 16.17 -1.88 11.04
N PHE A 89 17.44 -1.82 11.43
CA PHE A 89 17.87 -1.85 12.83
C PHE A 89 18.64 -0.55 13.11
N PRO A 90 17.95 0.54 13.50
CA PRO A 90 18.59 1.83 13.71
C PRO A 90 19.64 1.79 14.83
N PRO A 91 20.71 2.59 14.77
CA PRO A 91 21.66 2.70 15.88
C PRO A 91 20.96 3.06 17.20
N GLY A 92 21.21 2.28 18.24
CA GLY A 92 20.60 2.48 19.57
C GLY A 92 19.18 1.94 19.71
N ALA A 93 18.60 1.31 18.67
CA ALA A 93 17.32 0.62 18.80
C ALA A 93 17.46 -0.68 19.59
N SER A 94 16.45 -0.99 20.40
CA SER A 94 16.35 -2.28 21.11
C SER A 94 15.82 -3.40 20.22
N GLU A 95 15.15 -3.07 19.11
CA GLU A 95 14.57 -4.03 18.17
C GLU A 95 14.53 -3.49 16.73
N GLU A 96 14.22 -4.39 15.79
CA GLU A 96 14.02 -4.06 14.38
C GLU A 96 12.77 -3.18 14.20
N THR A 97 12.85 -2.21 13.30
CA THR A 97 11.73 -1.38 12.87
C THR A 97 11.30 -1.72 11.46
N TYR A 98 10.01 -1.55 11.20
CA TYR A 98 9.36 -1.84 9.93
C TYR A 98 8.70 -0.59 9.38
N GLU A 99 8.82 -0.40 8.07
CA GLU A 99 8.16 0.64 7.29
C GLU A 99 7.72 0.08 5.93
N LEU A 100 6.82 0.79 5.25
CA LEU A 100 6.45 0.44 3.88
C LEU A 100 7.64 0.64 2.94
N SER A 101 7.83 -0.28 2.00
CA SER A 101 8.70 -0.01 0.86
C SER A 101 8.11 1.11 0.01
N ILE A 102 8.96 1.85 -0.72
CA ILE A 102 8.52 2.94 -1.60
C ILE A 102 7.47 2.47 -2.60
N ALA A 103 7.65 1.27 -3.15
CA ALA A 103 6.72 0.67 -4.11
C ALA A 103 5.36 0.33 -3.48
N ALA A 104 5.35 -0.23 -2.26
CA ALA A 104 4.12 -0.50 -1.53
C ALA A 104 3.40 0.79 -1.12
N GLY A 105 4.14 1.82 -0.70
CA GLY A 105 3.59 3.14 -0.41
C GLY A 105 2.95 3.81 -1.64
N HIS A 106 3.49 3.61 -2.85
CA HIS A 106 2.83 4.06 -4.09
C HIS A 106 1.53 3.31 -4.37
N ALA A 107 1.51 2.00 -4.19
CA ALA A 107 0.31 1.19 -4.37
C ALA A 107 -0.80 1.57 -3.38
N LEU A 108 -0.45 1.81 -2.12
CA LEU A 108 -1.40 2.28 -1.11
C LEU A 108 -2.01 3.64 -1.48
N ARG A 109 -1.18 4.62 -1.86
CA ARG A 109 -1.64 5.94 -2.32
C ARG A 109 -2.56 5.86 -3.55
N LEU A 110 -2.31 4.91 -4.46
CA LEU A 110 -3.21 4.68 -5.58
C LEU A 110 -4.60 4.26 -5.09
N VAL A 111 -4.67 3.32 -4.14
CA VAL A 111 -5.94 2.83 -3.57
C VAL A 111 -6.67 3.94 -2.82
N GLU A 112 -5.99 4.69 -1.97
CA GLU A 112 -6.53 5.87 -1.28
C GLU A 112 -7.10 6.91 -2.28
N SER A 113 -6.44 7.08 -3.44
CA SER A 113 -6.91 7.99 -4.48
C SER A 113 -8.22 7.55 -5.14
N LEU A 114 -8.61 6.28 -5.01
CA LEU A 114 -9.89 5.76 -5.52
C LEU A 114 -11.06 6.08 -4.58
N GLU A 115 -10.79 6.29 -3.29
CA GLU A 115 -11.81 6.65 -2.30
C GLU A 115 -12.20 8.13 -2.40
N THR A 116 -11.31 8.97 -2.94
CA THR A 116 -11.59 10.40 -3.12
C THR A 116 -12.22 10.62 -4.51
N PRO A 117 -13.49 11.02 -4.63
CA PRO A 117 -14.03 11.45 -5.91
C PRO A 117 -13.20 12.64 -6.38
N ARG A 118 -12.55 12.54 -7.56
CA ARG A 118 -12.05 13.74 -8.23
C ARG A 118 -13.27 14.63 -8.50
N ALA A 119 -13.47 15.66 -7.69
CA ALA A 119 -14.18 16.84 -8.13
C ALA A 119 -13.34 17.43 -9.26
N VAL A 120 -13.55 16.95 -10.48
CA VAL A 120 -13.05 17.61 -11.68
C VAL A 120 -13.87 18.87 -11.78
N ALA A 121 -13.41 19.94 -11.11
CA ALA A 121 -13.74 21.29 -11.50
C ALA A 121 -13.20 21.44 -12.93
N THR A 122 -14.04 21.07 -13.89
CA THR A 122 -13.81 21.42 -15.27
C THR A 122 -14.10 22.91 -15.35
N GLU A 123 -13.13 23.76 -14.99
CA GLU A 123 -13.02 25.06 -15.62
C GLU A 123 -12.58 24.82 -17.07
N SER A 124 -13.51 24.24 -17.84
CA SER A 124 -13.50 24.32 -19.28
C SER A 124 -13.64 25.80 -19.61
N VAL A 125 -12.56 26.35 -20.16
CA VAL A 125 -12.52 27.44 -21.13
C VAL A 125 -13.92 27.85 -21.62
N SER A 126 -14.42 28.97 -21.10
CA SER A 126 -15.38 29.81 -21.81
C SER A 126 -14.70 31.11 -22.16
N VAL A 127 -14.01 31.13 -23.30
CA VAL A 127 -13.78 32.35 -24.06
C VAL A 127 -14.97 32.51 -25.01
N ALA A 128 -15.84 33.47 -24.73
CA ALA A 128 -16.68 34.19 -25.70
C ALA A 128 -17.31 35.37 -24.95
N ALA A 129 -16.72 36.55 -25.05
CA ALA A 129 -17.15 37.61 -25.98
C ALA A 129 -18.22 38.51 -25.35
N PHE A 130 -17.80 39.66 -24.80
CA PHE A 130 -18.56 40.92 -24.89
C PHE A 130 -17.72 42.09 -24.36
N VAL A 131 -17.16 42.91 -25.27
CA VAL A 131 -17.22 44.39 -25.15
C VAL A 131 -17.17 44.91 -26.59
N GLY A 132 -18.36 45.11 -27.17
CA GLY A 132 -18.59 46.14 -28.17
C GLY A 132 -19.12 47.38 -27.47
#